data_AF-A0A7S2P420-F1
#
_entry.id   AF-A0A7S2P420-F1
#
_cell.length_a   1.000
_cell.length_b   1.000
_cell.length_c   1.000
_cell.angle_alpha   90.00
_cell.angle_beta   90.00
_cell.angle_gamma   90.00
#
_symmetry.space_group_name_H-M   'P 1'
#
loop_
_entity.id
_entity.type
_entity.pdbx_description
1 polymer ?
#
loop_
_entity_poly.entity_id
_entity_poly.type
_entity_poly.pdbx_seq_one_letter_code
_entity_poly.pdbx_strand_id
1 'polypeptide(L)'
;KNIMTLLSRATIILTATIFGIARAQTCPSNDNGQCDFEPTNPYSCGTDYNCAYKNRCLAEAAGFDVEADCCQAPMPSSCGMISSPLLCGSKQCPYANECIASLAGYDSSQCTAPPPTCAVGDKDCEGEPANPYTCGPNKCAYKTVCDAQSAGFDLGADCCQDTRSNTACTADIASVSCGPPGGKQCSYSNQCLADSAGYNSNQCCNAVPDGIFCTADFKPVECGSIPCVYSNQCQADAAGATDCCAQVPEGVACTADSTPVTCGSEQCGYSNQCLADAAGYSSDQCCNAVPNDVACAAIYEPVTCGPSSCVYSSQCEADAAGAT
;
A
#
# COMPACT_ATOMS: atom_id res chain seq x y z
N LYS A 1 -74.26 -24.32 20.45
CA LYS A 1 -74.26 -22.88 20.09
C LYS A 1 -73.46 -22.13 21.16
N ASN A 2 -72.16 -21.97 20.96
CA ASN A 2 -71.36 -21.00 21.71
C ASN A 2 -70.27 -20.50 20.76
N ILE A 3 -70.36 -19.21 20.43
CA ILE A 3 -69.49 -18.48 19.51
C ILE A 3 -68.35 -17.92 20.35
N MET A 4 -67.12 -18.40 20.11
CA MET A 4 -65.92 -17.88 20.74
C MET A 4 -65.29 -16.86 19.77
N THR A 5 -65.32 -15.59 20.18
CA THR A 5 -64.80 -14.45 19.41
C THR A 5 -63.38 -14.18 19.89
N LEU A 6 -62.38 -14.39 19.04
CA LEU A 6 -60.98 -14.06 19.30
C LEU A 6 -60.68 -12.65 18.74
N LEU A 7 -60.56 -11.68 19.64
CA LEU A 7 -60.11 -10.32 19.38
C LEU A 7 -58.58 -10.32 19.18
N SER A 8 -58.14 -10.01 17.96
CA SER A 8 -56.73 -9.75 17.64
C SER A 8 -56.35 -8.32 18.04
N ARG A 9 -55.36 -8.18 18.93
CA ARG A 9 -54.77 -6.89 19.31
C ARG A 9 -53.64 -6.56 18.34
N ALA A 10 -53.86 -5.58 17.48
CA ALA A 10 -52.83 -4.97 16.65
C ALA A 10 -52.00 -4.00 17.51
N THR A 11 -50.77 -4.38 17.83
CA THR A 11 -49.78 -3.50 18.48
C THR A 11 -49.10 -2.67 17.39
N ILE A 12 -49.41 -1.37 17.35
CA ILE A 12 -48.73 -0.40 16.48
C ILE A 12 -47.44 0.01 17.20
N ILE A 13 -46.29 -0.41 16.66
CA ILE A 13 -44.96 0.04 17.11
C ILE A 13 -44.66 1.33 16.33
N LEU A 14 -44.73 2.48 17.00
CA LEU A 14 -44.28 3.77 16.48
C LEU A 14 -42.74 3.82 16.62
N THR A 15 -42.01 3.61 15.54
CA THR A 15 -40.57 3.86 15.50
C THR A 15 -40.31 5.35 15.31
N ALA A 16 -39.84 6.01 16.37
CA ALA A 16 -39.39 7.40 16.29
C ALA A 16 -38.03 7.44 15.57
N THR A 17 -38.03 7.89 14.32
CA THR A 17 -36.82 8.21 13.56
C THR A 17 -36.19 9.46 14.17
N ILE A 18 -35.14 9.27 14.97
CA ILE A 18 -34.32 10.36 15.51
C ILE A 18 -33.41 10.84 14.39
N PHE A 19 -33.79 11.93 13.71
CA PHE A 19 -32.86 12.68 12.87
C PHE A 19 -31.85 13.38 13.78
N GLY A 20 -30.60 12.92 13.75
CA GLY A 20 -29.49 13.54 14.45
C GLY A 20 -29.16 14.90 13.82
N ILE A 21 -29.70 15.97 14.39
CA ILE A 21 -29.26 17.34 14.08
C ILE A 21 -27.90 17.50 14.77
N ALA A 22 -26.83 17.63 13.99
CA ALA A 22 -25.52 18.01 14.51
C ALA A 22 -25.66 19.36 15.24
N ARG A 23 -25.66 19.32 16.57
CA ARG A 23 -25.66 20.55 17.37
C ARG A 23 -24.26 21.14 17.28
N ALA A 24 -24.14 22.33 16.72
CA ALA A 24 -22.91 23.11 16.80
C ALA A 24 -22.49 23.20 18.28
N GLN A 25 -21.27 22.75 18.59
CA GLN A 25 -20.75 22.76 19.94
C GLN A 25 -20.56 24.21 20.38
N THR A 26 -21.43 24.68 21.28
CA THR A 26 -21.29 26.01 21.87
C THR A 26 -20.26 25.93 22.98
N CYS A 27 -19.12 26.60 22.82
CA CYS A 27 -18.11 26.72 23.87
C CYS A 27 -18.67 27.56 25.03
N PRO A 28 -18.76 27.03 26.25
CA PRO A 28 -19.20 27.79 27.40
C PRO A 28 -18.28 28.99 27.62
N SER A 29 -18.84 30.20 27.62
CA SER A 29 -18.13 31.41 28.05
C SER A 29 -18.59 31.75 29.47
N ASN A 30 -17.63 31.99 30.35
CA ASN A 30 -17.90 32.53 31.67
C ASN A 30 -17.22 33.89 31.78
N ASP A 31 -17.96 34.94 31.42
CA ASP A 31 -17.49 36.33 31.48
C ASP A 31 -17.40 36.88 32.91
N ASN A 32 -17.72 36.07 33.94
CA ASN A 32 -17.83 36.53 35.32
C ASN A 32 -16.57 36.26 36.19
N GLY A 33 -15.45 35.81 35.61
CA GLY A 33 -14.28 35.32 36.37
C GLY A 33 -13.11 36.29 36.49
N GLN A 34 -12.53 36.37 37.70
CA GLN A 34 -11.30 37.10 38.08
C GLN A 34 -9.99 36.53 37.44
N CYS A 35 -10.05 36.00 36.23
CA CYS A 35 -8.93 35.30 35.58
C CYS A 35 -7.95 36.25 34.84
N ASP A 36 -8.10 37.57 34.99
CA ASP A 36 -7.32 38.59 34.27
C ASP A 36 -5.84 38.66 34.68
N PHE A 37 -5.48 38.13 35.86
CA PHE A 37 -4.11 38.18 36.39
C PHE A 37 -3.29 36.90 36.13
N GLU A 38 -3.90 35.87 35.55
CA GLU A 38 -3.19 34.63 35.21
C GLU A 38 -2.34 34.82 33.94
N PRO A 39 -1.11 34.26 33.89
CA PRO A 39 -0.30 34.28 32.69
C PRO A 39 -1.05 33.67 31.50
N THR A 40 -0.88 34.27 30.32
CA THR A 40 -1.52 33.79 29.09
C THR A 40 -0.86 32.47 28.67
N ASN A 41 -1.49 31.36 29.04
CA ASN A 41 -1.12 30.01 28.66
C ASN A 41 -2.34 29.32 28.05
N PRO A 42 -2.52 29.36 26.71
CA PRO A 42 -3.78 28.96 26.11
C PRO A 42 -4.07 27.46 26.26
N TYR A 43 -5.35 27.11 26.33
CA TYR A 43 -5.84 25.74 26.35
C TYR A 43 -6.92 25.55 25.29
N SER A 44 -6.95 24.38 24.68
CA SER A 44 -7.99 23.93 23.78
C SER A 44 -8.75 22.78 24.43
N CYS A 45 -10.05 22.91 24.64
CA CYS A 45 -10.86 21.98 25.45
C CYS A 45 -12.12 21.49 24.75
N GLY A 46 -12.70 20.41 25.30
CA GLY A 46 -13.96 19.81 24.87
C GLY A 46 -13.79 18.81 23.74
N THR A 47 -14.91 18.38 23.14
CA THR A 47 -14.89 17.46 21.99
C THR A 47 -14.09 18.08 20.84
N ASP A 48 -13.14 17.29 20.32
CA ASP A 48 -12.18 17.66 19.27
C ASP A 48 -11.32 18.91 19.58
N TYR A 49 -11.26 19.35 20.85
CA TYR A 49 -10.49 20.50 21.31
C TYR A 49 -10.83 21.82 20.60
N ASN A 50 -12.08 22.00 20.18
CA ASN A 50 -12.52 23.19 19.43
C ASN A 50 -12.68 24.47 20.28
N CYS A 51 -12.69 24.36 21.62
CA CYS A 51 -12.90 25.52 22.49
C CYS A 51 -11.58 26.08 23.03
N ALA A 52 -11.18 27.25 22.52
CA ALA A 52 -9.95 27.93 22.92
C ALA A 52 -10.17 28.87 24.12
N TYR A 53 -9.36 28.70 25.17
CA TYR A 53 -9.32 29.52 26.38
C TYR A 53 -7.93 30.13 26.54
N LYS A 54 -7.85 31.39 26.99
CA LYS A 54 -6.57 32.12 27.10
C LYS A 54 -5.66 31.61 28.21
N ASN A 55 -6.25 31.02 29.24
CA ASN A 55 -5.55 30.47 30.40
C ASN A 55 -6.37 29.34 31.03
N ARG A 56 -5.73 28.59 31.93
CA ARG A 56 -6.32 27.49 32.69
C ARG A 56 -7.59 27.91 33.44
N CYS A 57 -7.54 29.06 34.11
CA CYS A 57 -8.63 29.60 34.92
C CYS A 57 -9.93 29.77 34.10
N LEU A 58 -9.83 30.28 32.88
CA LEU A 58 -10.99 30.43 31.99
C LEU A 58 -11.58 29.09 31.54
N ALA A 59 -10.74 28.08 31.32
CA ALA A 59 -11.19 26.74 30.94
C ALA A 59 -11.92 26.04 32.10
N GLU A 60 -11.38 26.14 33.33
CA GLU A 60 -12.03 25.61 34.54
C GLU A 60 -13.32 26.39 34.85
N ALA A 61 -13.33 27.71 34.69
CA ALA A 61 -14.53 28.54 34.87
C ALA A 61 -15.64 28.23 33.85
N ALA A 62 -15.26 27.72 32.67
CA ALA A 62 -16.17 27.20 31.64
C ALA A 62 -16.66 25.77 31.95
N GLY A 63 -16.17 25.16 33.02
CA GLY A 63 -16.61 23.86 33.53
C GLY A 63 -15.83 22.66 32.98
N PHE A 64 -14.69 22.87 32.33
CA PHE A 64 -13.83 21.78 31.86
C PHE A 64 -12.89 21.31 32.98
N ASP A 65 -12.67 20.00 33.07
CA ASP A 65 -11.53 19.47 33.81
C ASP A 65 -10.30 19.60 32.93
N VAL A 66 -9.38 20.49 33.25
CA VAL A 66 -8.20 20.76 32.40
C VAL A 66 -7.34 19.50 32.22
N GLU A 67 -7.25 18.65 33.23
CA GLU A 67 -6.45 17.43 33.19
C GLU A 67 -7.16 16.27 32.50
N ALA A 68 -8.46 16.36 32.21
CA ALA A 68 -9.18 15.35 31.42
C ALA A 68 -9.58 15.85 30.02
N ASP A 69 -10.05 17.09 29.90
CA ASP A 69 -10.79 17.60 28.76
C ASP A 69 -10.02 18.60 27.89
N CYS A 70 -8.84 19.05 28.34
CA CYS A 70 -8.07 20.09 27.66
C CYS A 70 -6.68 19.62 27.20
N CYS A 71 -6.18 20.29 26.17
CA CYS A 71 -4.80 20.24 25.69
C CYS A 71 -4.19 21.64 25.78
N GLN A 72 -2.93 21.74 26.21
CA GLN A 72 -2.22 23.02 26.23
C GLN A 72 -1.92 23.46 24.80
N ALA A 73 -2.19 24.73 24.47
CA ALA A 73 -2.05 25.30 23.13
C ALA A 73 -1.09 26.51 23.16
N PRO A 74 0.23 26.28 23.35
CA PRO A 74 1.20 27.35 23.44
C PRO A 74 1.23 28.20 22.17
N MET A 75 1.43 29.51 22.31
CA MET A 75 1.48 30.41 21.16
C MET A 75 2.66 30.06 20.25
N PRO A 76 2.46 29.92 18.93
CA PRO A 76 3.47 29.41 18.01
C PRO A 76 4.55 30.45 17.63
N SER A 77 4.59 31.63 18.27
CA SER A 77 5.42 32.76 17.86
C SER A 77 6.93 32.47 17.86
N SER A 78 7.38 31.40 18.52
CA SER A 78 8.77 30.94 18.53
C SER A 78 9.03 29.68 17.68
N CYS A 79 8.00 29.05 17.11
CA CYS A 79 8.15 27.84 16.31
C CYS A 79 8.09 28.14 14.81
N GLY A 80 8.92 27.47 14.02
CA GLY A 80 8.84 27.54 12.56
C GLY A 80 7.51 27.01 12.03
N MET A 81 7.03 27.54 10.90
CA MET A 81 5.80 27.09 10.21
C MET A 81 5.96 25.74 9.50
N ILE A 82 6.83 24.86 9.99
CA ILE A 82 6.97 23.50 9.47
C ILE A 82 5.78 22.70 9.99
N SER A 83 4.95 22.18 9.10
CA SER A 83 3.81 21.34 9.46
C SER A 83 4.25 19.87 9.50
N SER A 84 4.35 19.32 10.71
CA SER A 84 4.64 17.90 10.97
C SER A 84 3.78 17.46 12.14
N PRO A 85 2.48 17.22 11.92
CA PRO A 85 1.52 17.09 13.00
C PRO A 85 1.84 15.89 13.90
N LEU A 86 1.53 16.03 15.19
CA LEU A 86 1.78 15.05 16.24
C LEU A 86 0.56 14.95 17.15
N LEU A 87 0.34 13.77 17.73
CA LEU A 87 -0.57 13.55 18.85
C LEU A 87 0.26 13.19 20.07
N CYS A 88 0.18 13.98 21.14
CA CYS A 88 1.04 13.80 22.30
C CYS A 88 0.27 13.45 23.57
N GLY A 89 0.88 12.62 24.43
CA GLY A 89 0.36 12.18 25.71
C GLY A 89 -0.77 11.13 25.62
N SER A 90 -1.30 10.77 26.79
CA SER A 90 -2.41 9.80 26.91
C SER A 90 -3.72 10.30 26.28
N LYS A 91 -3.89 11.61 26.18
CA LYS A 91 -5.06 12.26 25.56
C LYS A 91 -4.98 12.38 24.05
N GLN A 92 -3.81 12.09 23.45
CA GLN A 92 -3.59 12.30 22.01
C GLN A 92 -3.81 13.77 21.61
N CYS A 93 -3.21 14.71 22.35
CA CYS A 93 -3.35 16.14 22.10
C CYS A 93 -2.72 16.53 20.75
N PRO A 94 -3.45 17.19 19.84
CA PRO A 94 -2.94 17.52 18.51
C PRO A 94 -2.03 18.75 18.53
N TYR A 95 -0.86 18.61 17.91
CA TYR A 95 0.13 19.66 17.73
C TYR A 95 0.55 19.75 16.27
N ALA A 96 0.74 20.96 15.73
CA ALA A 96 1.10 21.13 14.33
C ALA A 96 2.56 20.74 14.03
N ASN A 97 3.44 20.74 15.03
CA ASN A 97 4.80 20.24 14.96
C ASN A 97 5.39 19.95 16.34
N GLU A 98 6.57 19.32 16.35
CA GLU A 98 7.34 18.95 17.54
C GLU A 98 7.68 20.15 18.42
N CYS A 99 8.02 21.31 17.84
CA CYS A 99 8.32 22.51 18.60
C CYS A 99 7.11 22.97 19.45
N ILE A 100 5.91 22.97 18.88
CA ILE A 100 4.69 23.35 19.61
C ILE A 100 4.38 22.31 20.70
N ALA A 101 4.57 21.02 20.42
CA ALA A 101 4.42 19.95 21.41
C ALA A 101 5.40 20.12 22.59
N SER A 102 6.66 20.45 22.32
CA SER A 102 7.68 20.70 23.36
C SER A 102 7.37 21.95 24.20
N LEU A 103 6.83 23.00 23.60
CA LEU A 103 6.35 24.17 24.35
C LEU A 103 5.14 23.84 25.24
N ALA A 104 4.36 22.81 24.87
CA ALA A 104 3.29 22.26 25.68
C ALA A 104 3.80 21.25 26.73
N GLY A 105 5.12 21.08 26.85
CA GLY A 105 5.76 20.23 27.85
C GLY A 105 5.88 18.75 27.46
N TYR A 106 5.65 18.40 26.20
CA TYR A 106 5.83 17.02 25.72
C TYR A 106 7.23 16.78 25.17
N ASP A 107 7.81 15.64 25.55
CA ASP A 107 9.00 15.10 24.88
C ASP A 107 8.62 14.34 23.60
N SER A 108 9.56 14.22 22.65
CA SER A 108 9.35 13.51 21.38
C SER A 108 8.89 12.07 21.57
N SER A 109 9.32 11.40 22.65
CA SER A 109 8.90 10.04 22.99
C SER A 109 7.45 9.91 23.46
N GLN A 110 6.83 11.02 23.85
CA GLN A 110 5.42 11.08 24.27
C GLN A 110 4.49 11.45 23.11
N CYS A 111 5.04 11.64 21.92
CA CYS A 111 4.33 12.03 20.72
C CYS A 111 4.35 10.91 19.70
N THR A 112 3.22 10.69 19.05
CA THR A 112 3.09 9.81 17.90
C THR A 112 2.61 10.62 16.70
N ALA A 113 2.99 10.24 15.49
CA ALA A 113 2.35 10.79 14.31
C ALA A 113 0.83 10.51 14.40
N PRO A 114 -0.04 11.46 14.02
CA PRO A 114 -1.47 11.19 13.95
C PRO A 114 -1.70 9.98 13.02
N PRO A 115 -2.76 9.19 13.26
CA PRO A 115 -3.20 8.20 12.30
C PRO A 115 -3.29 8.89 10.95
N PRO A 116 -2.69 8.32 9.90
CA PRO A 116 -2.74 8.95 8.61
C PRO A 116 -4.20 9.12 8.20
N THR A 117 -4.62 10.36 7.98
CA THR A 117 -5.97 10.64 7.52
C THR A 117 -6.05 10.30 6.04
N CYS A 118 -7.15 9.68 5.64
CA CYS A 118 -7.44 9.49 4.24
C CYS A 118 -7.75 10.84 3.61
N ALA A 119 -7.06 11.15 2.51
CA ALA A 119 -7.40 12.33 1.73
C ALA A 119 -8.86 12.21 1.31
N VAL A 120 -9.63 13.26 1.53
CA VAL A 120 -11.00 13.39 1.04
C VAL A 120 -10.96 14.42 -0.07
N GLY A 121 -11.59 14.10 -1.19
CA GLY A 121 -11.69 15.05 -2.28
C GLY A 121 -12.79 16.08 -2.06
N ASP A 122 -12.63 17.25 -2.66
CA ASP A 122 -13.58 18.36 -2.54
C ASP A 122 -14.76 18.27 -3.54
N LYS A 123 -14.81 17.21 -4.35
CA LYS A 123 -15.85 17.03 -5.38
C LYS A 123 -17.05 16.30 -4.81
N ASP A 124 -18.24 16.77 -5.19
CA ASP A 124 -19.48 16.04 -4.97
C ASP A 124 -19.56 14.85 -5.94
N CYS A 125 -19.49 13.64 -5.37
CA CYS A 125 -19.52 12.37 -6.10
C CYS A 125 -20.85 11.62 -5.89
N GLU A 126 -21.90 12.29 -5.40
CA GLU A 126 -23.22 11.69 -5.25
C GLU A 126 -23.79 11.22 -6.61
N GLY A 127 -24.23 9.96 -6.66
CA GLY A 127 -24.87 9.36 -7.84
C GLY A 127 -23.95 8.53 -8.75
N GLU A 128 -22.63 8.57 -8.53
CA GLU A 128 -21.69 7.68 -9.20
C GLU A 128 -21.90 6.21 -8.77
N PRO A 129 -21.67 5.24 -9.67
CA PRO A 129 -21.76 3.84 -9.32
C PRO A 129 -20.73 3.48 -8.24
N ALA A 130 -21.17 2.74 -7.23
CA ALA A 130 -20.28 2.23 -6.20
C ALA A 130 -19.27 1.26 -6.83
N ASN A 131 -18.01 1.65 -6.82
CA ASN A 131 -16.89 0.85 -7.25
C ASN A 131 -15.78 1.05 -6.21
N PRO A 132 -15.74 0.22 -5.16
CA PRO A 132 -14.88 0.46 -4.03
C PRO A 132 -13.40 0.30 -4.39
N TYR A 133 -12.57 1.24 -3.94
CA TYR A 133 -11.12 1.22 -4.09
C TYR A 133 -10.42 1.44 -2.76
N THR A 134 -9.31 0.77 -2.58
CA THR A 134 -8.37 0.98 -1.48
C THR A 134 -7.11 1.67 -2.00
N CYS A 135 -6.94 2.97 -1.72
CA CYS A 135 -5.88 3.81 -2.29
C CYS A 135 -4.81 4.27 -1.29
N GLY A 136 -3.63 4.57 -1.84
CA GLY A 136 -2.49 5.13 -1.11
C GLY A 136 -1.79 4.15 -0.16
N PRO A 137 -0.75 4.63 0.55
CA PRO A 137 -0.01 3.85 1.54
C PRO A 137 -0.86 3.51 2.77
N ASN A 138 -1.88 4.33 3.04
CA ASN A 138 -2.75 4.21 4.21
C ASN A 138 -3.94 3.27 3.99
N LYS A 139 -4.04 2.64 2.80
CA LYS A 139 -5.13 1.73 2.43
C LYS A 139 -6.51 2.36 2.67
N CYS A 140 -6.68 3.58 2.16
CA CYS A 140 -7.89 4.36 2.33
C CYS A 140 -9.01 3.85 1.42
N ALA A 141 -10.18 3.55 2.01
CA ALA A 141 -11.33 3.06 1.27
C ALA A 141 -12.13 4.22 0.66
N TYR A 142 -12.35 4.16 -0.65
CA TYR A 142 -13.13 5.10 -1.44
C TYR A 142 -14.29 4.36 -2.08
N LYS A 143 -15.51 4.91 -1.97
CA LYS A 143 -16.72 4.24 -2.44
C LYS A 143 -16.84 4.25 -3.96
N THR A 144 -16.36 5.31 -4.59
CA THR A 144 -16.45 5.53 -6.03
C THR A 144 -15.09 5.93 -6.61
N VAL A 145 -14.97 5.82 -7.93
CA VAL A 145 -13.82 6.33 -8.68
C VAL A 145 -13.63 7.83 -8.45
N CYS A 146 -14.73 8.58 -8.43
CA CYS A 146 -14.72 10.02 -8.21
C CYS A 146 -14.14 10.37 -6.84
N ASP A 147 -14.48 9.63 -5.78
CA ASP A 147 -13.96 9.86 -4.44
C ASP A 147 -12.43 9.68 -4.39
N ALA A 148 -11.91 8.61 -5.00
CA ALA A 148 -10.48 8.33 -5.06
C ALA A 148 -9.71 9.39 -5.88
N GLN A 149 -10.21 9.74 -7.06
CA GLN A 149 -9.55 10.73 -7.93
C GLN A 149 -9.62 12.15 -7.37
N SER A 150 -10.73 12.51 -6.73
CA SER A 150 -10.88 13.82 -6.08
C SER A 150 -9.98 13.94 -4.85
N ALA A 151 -9.68 12.82 -4.18
CA ALA A 151 -8.65 12.73 -3.15
C ALA A 151 -7.20 12.77 -3.70
N GLY A 152 -7.02 12.87 -5.02
CA GLY A 152 -5.74 13.05 -5.68
C GLY A 152 -5.02 11.75 -6.09
N PHE A 153 -5.68 10.61 -6.02
CA PHE A 153 -5.08 9.32 -6.40
C PHE A 153 -5.24 8.99 -7.88
N ASP A 154 -4.18 8.44 -8.47
CA ASP A 154 -4.25 7.74 -9.74
C ASP A 154 -4.74 6.29 -9.49
N LEU A 155 -5.83 5.89 -10.14
CA LEU A 155 -6.44 4.58 -9.86
C LEU A 155 -5.53 3.39 -10.24
N GLY A 156 -4.70 3.53 -11.27
CA GLY A 156 -3.83 2.46 -11.75
C GLY A 156 -2.49 2.40 -11.00
N ALA A 157 -2.02 3.55 -10.51
CA ALA A 157 -0.76 3.63 -9.79
C ALA A 157 -0.93 3.57 -8.26
N ASP A 158 -2.03 4.09 -7.72
CA ASP A 158 -2.18 4.30 -6.27
C ASP A 158 -3.28 3.47 -5.63
N CYS A 159 -4.18 2.85 -6.40
CA CYS A 159 -5.36 2.17 -5.87
C CYS A 159 -5.38 0.68 -6.18
N CYS A 160 -6.03 -0.07 -5.29
CA CYS A 160 -6.43 -1.44 -5.50
C CYS A 160 -7.95 -1.50 -5.53
N GLN A 161 -8.53 -2.11 -6.55
CA GLN A 161 -9.97 -2.26 -6.62
C GLN A 161 -10.41 -3.33 -5.62
N ASP A 162 -11.37 -2.99 -4.76
CA ASP A 162 -11.94 -3.96 -3.84
C ASP A 162 -12.89 -4.90 -4.58
N THR A 163 -13.07 -6.10 -4.04
CA THR A 163 -13.95 -7.09 -4.64
C THR A 163 -15.38 -6.59 -4.69
N ARG A 164 -16.03 -6.72 -5.85
CA ARG A 164 -17.46 -6.39 -5.99
C ARG A 164 -18.24 -7.26 -5.01
N SER A 165 -19.04 -6.65 -4.13
CA SER A 165 -19.67 -7.27 -2.94
C SER A 165 -20.60 -8.47 -3.19
N ASN A 166 -20.73 -8.97 -4.43
CA ASN A 166 -21.62 -10.06 -4.79
C ASN A 166 -20.91 -11.26 -5.44
N THR A 167 -19.57 -11.28 -5.57
CA THR A 167 -18.91 -12.48 -6.10
C THR A 167 -18.79 -13.55 -5.02
N ALA A 168 -19.50 -14.66 -5.19
CA ALA A 168 -19.30 -15.87 -4.41
C ALA A 168 -18.06 -16.61 -4.93
N CYS A 169 -16.89 -16.29 -4.38
CA CYS A 169 -15.68 -17.08 -4.58
C CYS A 169 -15.67 -18.25 -3.60
N THR A 170 -15.30 -19.44 -4.05
CA THR A 170 -14.93 -20.52 -3.13
C THR A 170 -13.75 -20.06 -2.27
N ALA A 171 -13.65 -20.59 -1.04
CA ALA A 171 -12.50 -20.35 -0.17
C ALA A 171 -11.28 -21.11 -0.73
N ASP A 172 -10.80 -20.66 -1.87
CA ASP A 172 -9.46 -21.00 -2.35
C ASP A 172 -8.48 -20.07 -1.64
N ILE A 173 -7.35 -20.61 -1.19
CA ILE A 173 -6.41 -19.94 -0.26
C ILE A 173 -5.09 -19.59 -0.96
N ALA A 174 -5.00 -19.80 -2.28
CA ALA A 174 -3.84 -19.41 -3.06
C ALA A 174 -3.89 -17.89 -3.32
N SER A 175 -3.35 -17.11 -2.38
CA SER A 175 -3.30 -15.66 -2.47
C SER A 175 -2.51 -15.20 -3.70
N VAL A 176 -3.00 -14.17 -4.36
CA VAL A 176 -2.39 -13.58 -5.55
C VAL A 176 -2.10 -12.10 -5.33
N SER A 177 -1.08 -11.61 -6.03
CA SER A 177 -0.70 -10.21 -6.09
C SER A 177 -0.83 -9.75 -7.53
N CYS A 178 -1.74 -8.82 -7.81
CA CYS A 178 -2.09 -8.42 -9.16
C CYS A 178 -1.82 -6.94 -9.41
N GLY A 179 -1.31 -6.62 -10.59
CA GLY A 179 -0.93 -5.27 -10.95
C GLY A 179 -0.09 -5.22 -12.23
N PRO A 180 0.00 -4.06 -12.89
CA PRO A 180 0.92 -3.92 -14.01
C PRO A 180 2.38 -4.11 -13.56
N PRO A 181 3.27 -4.65 -14.42
CA PRO A 181 4.70 -4.72 -14.14
C PRO A 181 5.26 -3.35 -13.78
N GLY A 182 5.98 -3.25 -12.65
CA GLY A 182 6.52 -1.99 -12.13
C GLY A 182 5.51 -1.02 -11.51
N GLY A 183 4.21 -1.35 -11.47
CA GLY A 183 3.18 -0.56 -10.80
C GLY A 183 2.77 -1.13 -9.44
N LYS A 184 1.71 -0.55 -8.84
CA LYS A 184 1.19 -1.03 -7.56
C LYS A 184 0.64 -2.44 -7.69
N GLN A 185 1.10 -3.28 -6.78
CA GLN A 185 0.70 -4.67 -6.65
C GLN A 185 -0.39 -4.77 -5.58
N CYS A 186 -1.52 -5.40 -5.94
CA CYS A 186 -2.71 -5.52 -5.12
C CYS A 186 -2.92 -6.96 -4.67
N SER A 187 -2.95 -7.18 -3.37
CA SER A 187 -3.07 -8.52 -2.79
C SER A 187 -4.53 -8.96 -2.67
N TYR A 188 -4.83 -10.14 -3.16
CA TYR A 188 -6.14 -10.80 -3.09
C TYR A 188 -5.99 -12.19 -2.47
N SER A 189 -6.97 -12.64 -1.69
CA SER A 189 -6.91 -13.95 -1.04
C SER A 189 -6.95 -15.13 -2.03
N ASN A 190 -7.45 -14.90 -3.25
CA ASN A 190 -7.36 -15.83 -4.36
C ASN A 190 -7.60 -15.14 -5.71
N GLN A 191 -7.35 -15.89 -6.79
CA GLN A 191 -7.57 -15.43 -8.16
C GLN A 191 -9.01 -14.99 -8.43
N CYS A 192 -10.03 -15.67 -7.89
CA CYS A 192 -11.43 -15.29 -8.12
C CYS A 192 -11.75 -13.89 -7.57
N LEU A 193 -11.15 -13.52 -6.45
CA LEU A 193 -11.27 -12.17 -5.89
C LEU A 193 -10.56 -11.13 -6.76
N ALA A 194 -9.37 -11.46 -7.28
CA ALA A 194 -8.68 -10.61 -8.25
C ALA A 194 -9.47 -10.45 -9.56
N ASP A 195 -10.07 -11.52 -10.06
CA ASP A 195 -10.94 -11.51 -11.25
C ASP A 195 -12.16 -10.60 -11.04
N SER A 196 -12.74 -10.65 -9.85
CA SER A 196 -13.86 -9.78 -9.45
C SER A 196 -13.47 -8.31 -9.34
N ALA A 197 -12.19 -8.05 -9.04
CA ALA A 197 -11.59 -6.72 -9.03
C ALA A 197 -11.13 -6.28 -10.43
N GLY A 198 -11.33 -7.10 -11.47
CA GLY A 198 -11.05 -6.75 -12.86
C GLY A 198 -9.65 -7.11 -13.35
N TYR A 199 -8.87 -7.84 -12.55
CA TYR A 199 -7.61 -8.44 -13.01
C TYR A 199 -7.90 -9.75 -13.73
N ASN A 200 -6.96 -10.21 -14.55
CA ASN A 200 -6.99 -11.56 -15.11
C ASN A 200 -5.80 -12.35 -14.57
N SER A 201 -5.82 -13.66 -14.73
CA SER A 201 -4.73 -14.54 -14.25
C SER A 201 -3.35 -14.19 -14.80
N ASN A 202 -3.26 -13.59 -15.99
CA ASN A 202 -2.01 -13.13 -16.58
C ASN A 202 -1.52 -11.77 -16.06
N GLN A 203 -2.27 -11.14 -15.15
CA GLN A 203 -1.93 -9.90 -14.46
C GLN A 203 -1.66 -10.13 -12.97
N CYS A 204 -1.60 -11.40 -12.56
CA CYS A 204 -1.49 -11.83 -11.18
C CYS A 204 -0.30 -12.76 -11.00
N CYS A 205 0.46 -12.49 -9.95
CA CYS A 205 1.55 -13.29 -9.46
C CYS A 205 1.12 -14.01 -8.19
N ASN A 206 1.77 -15.12 -7.85
CA ASN A 206 1.57 -15.72 -6.54
C ASN A 206 2.02 -14.73 -5.46
N ALA A 207 1.21 -14.51 -4.44
CA ALA A 207 1.60 -13.65 -3.33
C ALA A 207 2.55 -14.40 -2.39
N VAL A 208 3.51 -13.67 -1.82
CA VAL A 208 4.36 -14.19 -0.73
C VAL A 208 3.48 -14.41 0.50
N PRO A 209 3.43 -15.62 1.08
CA PRO A 209 2.62 -15.89 2.27
C PRO A 209 3.03 -15.02 3.47
N ASP A 210 2.04 -14.63 4.27
CA ASP A 210 2.28 -13.91 5.53
C ASP A 210 3.14 -14.75 6.49
N GLY A 211 4.04 -14.08 7.22
CA GLY A 211 4.91 -14.72 8.21
C GLY A 211 6.20 -15.35 7.66
N ILE A 212 6.47 -15.20 6.37
CA ILE A 212 7.78 -15.55 5.78
C ILE A 212 8.79 -14.44 6.06
N PHE A 213 9.93 -14.82 6.65
CA PHE A 213 11.03 -13.91 6.94
C PHE A 213 12.20 -14.18 6.00
N CYS A 214 12.27 -13.45 4.90
CA CYS A 214 13.45 -13.42 4.04
C CYS A 214 14.47 -12.41 4.57
N THR A 215 15.77 -12.66 4.32
CA THR A 215 16.80 -11.65 4.58
C THR A 215 16.54 -10.41 3.71
N ALA A 216 16.84 -9.23 4.24
CA ALA A 216 16.76 -7.96 3.50
C ALA A 216 17.91 -7.81 2.49
N ASP A 217 18.12 -8.84 1.66
CA ASP A 217 18.99 -8.79 0.48
C ASP A 217 18.09 -8.42 -0.71
N PHE A 218 18.25 -7.22 -1.25
CA PHE A 218 17.42 -6.72 -2.34
C PHE A 218 18.10 -7.05 -3.66
N LYS A 219 17.78 -8.22 -4.21
CA LYS A 219 18.28 -8.76 -5.48
C LYS A 219 17.11 -9.25 -6.29
N PRO A 220 16.40 -8.34 -6.99
CA PRO A 220 15.12 -8.68 -7.59
C PRO A 220 15.24 -9.82 -8.60
N VAL A 221 14.23 -10.67 -8.64
CA VAL A 221 14.11 -11.76 -9.61
C VAL A 221 12.77 -11.65 -10.32
N GLU A 222 12.76 -11.95 -11.61
CA GLU A 222 11.56 -12.04 -12.44
C GLU A 222 11.29 -13.51 -12.76
N CYS A 223 10.09 -14.00 -12.44
CA CYS A 223 9.79 -15.43 -12.50
C CYS A 223 8.59 -15.75 -13.39
N GLY A 224 8.65 -16.92 -14.03
CA GLY A 224 7.55 -17.53 -14.77
C GLY A 224 7.26 -16.88 -16.13
N SER A 225 6.24 -17.39 -16.82
CA SER A 225 5.83 -16.84 -18.12
C SER A 225 5.07 -15.52 -18.03
N ILE A 226 4.57 -15.19 -16.83
CA ILE A 226 4.03 -13.88 -16.49
C ILE A 226 5.14 -13.18 -15.72
N PRO A 227 5.67 -12.03 -16.17
CA PRO A 227 6.85 -11.40 -15.58
C PRO A 227 6.57 -10.90 -14.15
N CYS A 228 6.75 -11.80 -13.18
CA CYS A 228 6.49 -11.55 -11.77
C CYS A 228 7.77 -11.17 -11.06
N VAL A 229 7.86 -9.91 -10.62
CA VAL A 229 9.05 -9.39 -9.94
C VAL A 229 8.92 -9.54 -8.42
N TYR A 230 9.84 -10.30 -7.83
CA TYR A 230 9.98 -10.45 -6.38
C TYR A 230 11.24 -9.73 -5.91
N SER A 231 11.26 -9.26 -4.65
CA SER A 231 12.40 -8.47 -4.14
C SER A 231 13.69 -9.28 -4.05
N ASN A 232 13.56 -10.61 -3.92
CA ASN A 232 14.65 -11.58 -3.97
C ASN A 232 14.14 -13.00 -4.22
N GLN A 233 15.09 -13.91 -4.45
CA GLN A 233 14.81 -15.33 -4.66
C GLN A 233 14.03 -15.97 -3.51
N CYS A 234 14.33 -15.62 -2.26
CA CYS A 234 13.61 -16.18 -1.10
C CYS A 234 12.11 -15.85 -1.16
N GLN A 235 11.74 -14.64 -1.57
CA GLN A 235 10.34 -14.25 -1.73
C GLN A 235 9.68 -14.99 -2.90
N ALA A 236 10.39 -15.16 -4.02
CA ALA A 236 9.90 -15.93 -5.16
C ALA A 236 9.65 -17.39 -4.78
N ASP A 237 10.60 -18.04 -4.10
CA ASP A 237 10.49 -19.42 -3.63
C ASP A 237 9.32 -19.59 -2.65
N ALA A 238 9.15 -18.62 -1.73
CA ALA A 238 8.06 -18.62 -0.77
C ALA A 238 6.68 -18.45 -1.43
N ALA A 239 6.61 -17.68 -2.52
CA ALA A 239 5.44 -17.59 -3.38
C ALA A 239 5.25 -18.82 -4.29
N GLY A 240 6.19 -19.77 -4.28
CA GLY A 240 6.18 -20.95 -5.15
C GLY A 240 6.36 -20.61 -6.63
N ALA A 241 7.03 -19.48 -6.93
CA ALA A 241 7.36 -19.11 -8.30
C ALA A 241 8.50 -19.99 -8.85
N THR A 242 8.42 -20.31 -10.14
CA THR A 242 9.43 -21.09 -10.87
C THR A 242 10.00 -20.28 -12.02
N ASP A 243 11.07 -20.78 -12.65
CA ASP A 243 11.67 -20.16 -13.84
C ASP A 243 12.09 -18.70 -13.57
N CYS A 244 12.80 -18.49 -12.45
CA CYS A 244 13.21 -17.18 -11.97
C CYS A 244 14.57 -16.75 -12.54
N CYS A 245 14.60 -15.52 -13.07
CA CYS A 245 15.79 -14.88 -13.60
C CYS A 245 16.15 -13.62 -12.82
N ALA A 246 17.44 -13.48 -12.49
CA ALA A 246 17.91 -12.29 -11.79
C ALA A 246 17.78 -11.04 -12.67
N GLN A 247 17.26 -9.97 -12.10
CA GLN A 247 17.17 -8.68 -12.78
C GLN A 247 18.54 -7.99 -12.79
N VAL A 248 18.83 -7.32 -13.92
CA VAL A 248 20.02 -6.47 -14.01
C VAL A 248 19.78 -5.22 -13.14
N PRO A 249 20.69 -4.87 -12.23
CA PRO A 249 20.58 -3.65 -11.43
C PRO A 249 20.45 -2.39 -12.30
N GLU A 250 19.67 -1.42 -11.85
CA GLU A 250 19.55 -0.13 -12.53
C GLU A 250 20.90 0.60 -12.59
N GLY A 251 21.16 1.29 -13.71
CA GLY A 251 22.37 2.11 -13.89
C GLY A 251 23.62 1.35 -14.35
N VAL A 252 23.51 0.05 -14.62
CA VAL A 252 24.59 -0.74 -15.23
C VAL A 252 24.82 -0.28 -16.67
N ALA A 253 26.05 0.13 -16.97
CA ALA A 253 26.48 0.55 -18.30
C ALA A 253 27.44 -0.49 -18.89
N CYS A 254 26.94 -1.30 -19.82
CA CYS A 254 27.74 -2.24 -20.60
C CYS A 254 28.14 -1.62 -21.94
N THR A 255 29.24 -2.10 -22.54
CA THR A 255 29.53 -1.78 -23.94
C THR A 255 28.40 -2.31 -24.83
N ALA A 256 28.17 -1.67 -25.98
CA ALA A 256 27.15 -2.06 -26.95
C ALA A 256 27.51 -3.35 -27.71
N ASP A 257 28.10 -4.32 -27.02
CA ASP A 257 28.28 -5.67 -27.51
C ASP A 257 26.91 -6.36 -27.50
N SER A 258 26.55 -6.95 -28.63
CA SER A 258 25.24 -7.57 -28.87
C SER A 258 25.46 -9.07 -29.12
N THR A 259 26.05 -9.73 -28.13
CA THR A 259 26.32 -11.17 -28.10
C THR A 259 25.45 -11.79 -27.01
N PRO A 260 24.17 -12.10 -27.30
CA PRO A 260 23.24 -12.53 -26.27
C PRO A 260 23.69 -13.85 -25.65
N VAL A 261 23.44 -13.99 -24.35
CA VAL A 261 23.79 -15.18 -23.58
C VAL A 261 22.57 -15.68 -22.82
N THR A 262 22.57 -16.97 -22.55
CA THR A 262 21.57 -17.70 -21.78
C THR A 262 22.26 -18.31 -20.57
N CYS A 263 21.86 -17.95 -19.36
CA CYS A 263 22.59 -18.28 -18.14
C CYS A 263 21.76 -19.05 -17.10
N GLY A 264 22.46 -19.90 -16.33
CA GLY A 264 21.88 -20.69 -15.24
C GLY A 264 21.04 -21.88 -15.70
N SER A 265 20.44 -22.59 -14.74
CA SER A 265 19.54 -23.72 -15.00
C SER A 265 18.23 -23.31 -15.65
N GLU A 266 17.75 -22.11 -15.32
CA GLU A 266 16.46 -21.56 -15.79
C GLU A 266 16.56 -20.94 -17.20
N GLN A 267 17.75 -21.00 -17.83
CA GLN A 267 18.00 -20.47 -19.17
C GLN A 267 17.64 -18.97 -19.32
N CYS A 268 18.13 -18.15 -18.40
CA CYS A 268 17.86 -16.72 -18.37
C CYS A 268 18.59 -15.97 -19.48
N GLY A 269 17.84 -15.28 -20.35
CA GLY A 269 18.38 -14.55 -21.49
C GLY A 269 18.85 -13.14 -21.11
N TYR A 270 20.08 -12.80 -21.50
CA TYR A 270 20.67 -11.47 -21.39
C TYR A 270 21.20 -11.03 -22.75
N SER A 271 21.14 -9.73 -23.05
CA SER A 271 21.59 -9.21 -24.34
C SER A 271 23.11 -9.24 -24.53
N ASN A 272 23.88 -9.39 -23.45
CA ASN A 272 25.30 -9.73 -23.48
C ASN A 272 25.80 -10.26 -22.13
N GLN A 273 27.03 -10.79 -22.11
CA GLN A 273 27.67 -11.30 -20.90
C GLN A 273 27.81 -10.24 -19.81
N CYS A 274 28.07 -8.98 -20.14
CA CYS A 274 28.21 -7.92 -19.13
C CYS A 274 26.92 -7.70 -18.32
N LEU A 275 25.76 -7.80 -18.97
CA LEU A 275 24.47 -7.70 -18.28
C LEU A 275 24.19 -8.97 -17.45
N ALA A 276 24.60 -10.14 -17.92
CA ALA A 276 24.54 -11.37 -17.13
C ALA A 276 25.45 -11.31 -15.88
N ASP A 277 26.67 -10.79 -16.03
CA ASP A 277 27.61 -10.55 -14.92
C ASP A 277 27.02 -9.60 -13.88
N ALA A 278 26.36 -8.53 -14.34
CA ALA A 278 25.70 -7.58 -13.47
C ALA A 278 24.47 -8.17 -12.74
N ALA A 279 23.76 -9.11 -13.39
CA ALA A 279 22.71 -9.91 -12.77
C ALA A 279 23.25 -11.00 -11.82
N GLY A 280 24.58 -11.21 -11.79
CA GLY A 280 25.27 -12.11 -10.86
C GLY A 280 25.65 -13.47 -11.43
N TYR A 281 25.52 -13.68 -12.75
CA TYR A 281 25.98 -14.90 -13.41
C TYR A 281 27.43 -14.76 -13.85
N SER A 282 28.25 -15.77 -13.63
CA SER A 282 29.59 -15.81 -14.20
C SER A 282 29.57 -16.42 -15.61
N SER A 283 30.61 -16.14 -16.41
CA SER A 283 30.71 -16.62 -17.78
C SER A 283 30.65 -18.15 -17.94
N ASP A 284 31.09 -18.91 -16.93
CA ASP A 284 31.00 -20.38 -16.88
C ASP A 284 29.59 -20.90 -16.57
N GLN A 285 28.67 -20.02 -16.17
CA GLN A 285 27.25 -20.31 -15.98
C GLN A 285 26.41 -19.89 -17.19
N CYS A 286 27.04 -19.34 -18.22
CA CYS A 286 26.38 -18.79 -19.40
C CYS A 286 26.79 -19.53 -20.68
N CYS A 287 25.85 -19.58 -21.60
CA CYS A 287 25.99 -20.11 -22.94
C CYS A 287 25.61 -19.03 -23.95
N ASN A 288 26.32 -18.95 -25.08
CA ASN A 288 25.93 -18.04 -26.14
C ASN A 288 24.55 -18.46 -26.68
N ALA A 289 23.66 -17.48 -26.88
CA ALA A 289 22.35 -17.75 -27.44
C ALA A 289 22.46 -17.96 -28.96
N VAL A 290 21.62 -18.84 -29.50
CA VAL A 290 21.48 -19.01 -30.95
C VAL A 290 20.75 -17.79 -31.52
N PRO A 291 21.30 -17.08 -32.52
CA PRO A 291 20.61 -15.96 -33.14
C PRO A 291 19.30 -16.39 -33.82
N ASN A 292 18.23 -15.62 -33.60
CA ASN A 292 16.88 -15.92 -34.11
C ASN A 292 16.79 -15.94 -35.66
N ASP A 293 17.77 -15.35 -36.35
CA ASP A 293 17.85 -15.27 -37.81
C ASP A 293 18.57 -16.47 -38.45
N VAL A 294 19.10 -17.41 -37.63
CA VAL A 294 19.75 -18.61 -38.14
C VAL A 294 18.76 -19.77 -38.22
N ALA A 295 18.57 -20.28 -39.44
CA ALA A 295 17.75 -21.46 -39.70
C ALA A 295 18.63 -22.72 -39.83
N CYS A 296 18.72 -23.49 -38.75
CA CYS A 296 19.33 -24.82 -38.79
C CYS A 296 18.30 -25.87 -39.25
N ALA A 297 18.78 -26.94 -39.90
CA ALA A 297 17.93 -28.10 -40.16
C ALA A 297 17.48 -28.71 -38.83
N ALA A 298 16.22 -29.16 -38.75
CA ALA A 298 15.64 -29.78 -37.54
C ALA A 298 16.20 -31.21 -37.32
N ILE A 299 17.53 -31.32 -37.21
CA ILE A 299 18.28 -32.54 -36.95
C ILE A 299 18.75 -32.44 -35.50
N TYR A 300 18.25 -33.34 -34.65
CA TYR A 300 18.63 -33.39 -33.24
C TYR A 300 19.85 -34.31 -33.07
N GLU A 301 21.03 -33.70 -33.07
CA GLU A 301 22.32 -34.34 -32.81
C GLU A 301 23.10 -33.44 -31.83
N PRO A 302 22.79 -33.52 -30.52
CA PRO A 302 23.22 -32.51 -29.57
C PRO A 302 24.74 -32.52 -29.40
N VAL A 303 25.31 -31.33 -29.32
CA VAL A 303 26.75 -31.10 -29.12
C VAL A 303 26.98 -30.33 -27.83
N THR A 304 28.11 -30.59 -27.19
CA THR A 304 28.51 -29.90 -25.96
C THR A 304 29.74 -29.05 -26.25
N CYS A 305 29.62 -27.74 -26.09
CA CYS A 305 30.67 -26.77 -26.47
C CYS A 305 31.04 -25.85 -25.30
N GLY A 306 32.26 -25.33 -25.31
CA GLY A 306 32.76 -24.36 -24.33
C GLY A 306 33.00 -24.90 -22.91
N PRO A 307 33.60 -24.06 -22.04
CA PRO A 307 33.92 -24.42 -20.64
C PRO A 307 32.66 -24.60 -19.78
N SER A 308 31.57 -23.92 -20.12
CA SER A 308 30.27 -24.01 -19.43
C SER A 308 29.49 -25.30 -19.75
N SER A 309 30.05 -26.19 -20.60
CA SER A 309 29.39 -27.43 -21.06
C SER A 309 28.00 -27.17 -21.68
N CYS A 310 27.91 -26.17 -22.56
CA CYS A 310 26.67 -25.76 -23.20
C CYS A 310 26.17 -26.80 -24.17
N VAL A 311 24.90 -27.22 -24.04
CA VAL A 311 24.27 -28.20 -24.92
C VAL A 311 23.45 -27.48 -25.99
N TYR A 312 23.84 -27.65 -27.25
CA TYR A 312 23.11 -27.18 -28.43
C TYR A 312 22.43 -28.35 -29.11
N SER A 313 21.30 -28.14 -29.80
CA SER A 313 20.54 -29.26 -30.38
C SER A 313 21.20 -29.85 -31.63
N SER A 314 22.10 -29.09 -32.26
CA SER A 314 22.91 -29.50 -33.41
C SER A 314 24.24 -28.74 -33.47
N GLN A 315 25.20 -29.25 -34.25
CA GLN A 315 26.44 -28.51 -34.54
C GLN A 315 26.17 -27.16 -35.21
N CYS A 316 25.14 -27.07 -36.05
CA CYS A 316 24.75 -25.81 -36.69
C CYS A 316 24.39 -24.73 -35.66
N GLU A 317 23.65 -25.10 -34.62
CA GLU A 317 23.28 -24.16 -33.54
C GLU A 317 24.49 -23.74 -32.69
N ALA A 318 25.40 -24.68 -32.40
CA ALA A 318 26.65 -24.36 -31.69
C ALA A 318 27.51 -23.38 -32.51
N ASP A 319 27.67 -23.64 -33.80
CA ASP A 319 28.42 -22.75 -34.71
C ASP A 319 27.75 -21.37 -34.81
N ALA A 320 26.41 -21.34 -34.88
CA ALA A 320 25.62 -20.11 -34.95
C ALA A 320 25.72 -19.26 -33.69
N ALA A 321 25.75 -19.90 -32.53
CA ALA A 321 26.02 -19.26 -31.24
C ALA A 321 27.49 -18.86 -31.08
N GLY A 322 28.38 -19.22 -32.02
CA GLY A 322 29.83 -19.00 -31.90
C GLY A 322 30.46 -19.80 -30.75
N ALA A 323 29.85 -20.93 -30.38
CA ALA A 323 30.34 -21.80 -29.33
C ALA A 323 31.49 -22.67 -29.87
N THR A 324 32.68 -22.52 -29.29
CA THR A 324 33.90 -23.26 -29.65
C THR A 324 34.19 -24.41 -28.70
#